data_AF-A0A7V8SWU6-F1
#
_entry.id   AF-A0A7V8SWU6-F1
#
_cell.length_a   1.000
_cell.length_b   1.000
_cell.length_c   1.000
_cell.angle_alpha   90.00
_cell.angle_beta   90.00
_cell.angle_gamma   90.00
#
_symmetry.space_group_name_H-M   'P 1'
#
loop_
_entity.id
_entity.type
_entity.pdbx_description
1 polymer ?
#
loop_
_entity_poly.entity_id
_entity_poly.type
_entity_poly.pdbx_seq_one_letter_code
_entity_poly.pdbx_strand_id
1 'polypeptide(L)'
;FAGQVALAQFAGYPQGFGVPVPWNSVDAQLSNGNSWYNALTFNLSKRFSKGFELLSSYTYSHSIDDSTDLQSPLEPQDSRFPFLERSNSDNDQRHRWVTSAVFQSPSAKSGDGALKHFVGDFALSPIVEFSSGRPYNVITGEDTRLDLGASQARPSVAASGTAGTTSSFIPGVVFVPARTCLGNSGQAFGGLGFAPPPAGCDGNLGRNRFVMPNFFQWDMRLSRAIPLGERLKLDLIADAFNLFNRTNIAAVNQLCDPTAGTTCFAGQPTAAYDARQFQFALKLSW
;
A
#
# COMPACT_ATOMS: atom_id res chain seq x y z
N PHE A 1 21.92 7.26 -21.70
CA PHE A 1 22.50 7.88 -22.91
C PHE A 1 24.00 7.64 -23.10
N ALA A 2 24.91 8.09 -22.21
CA ALA A 2 26.37 7.91 -22.45
C ALA A 2 26.81 6.43 -22.62
N GLY A 3 26.22 5.51 -21.87
CA GLY A 3 26.49 4.07 -22.02
C GLY A 3 25.98 3.46 -23.33
N GLN A 4 24.83 3.91 -23.84
CA GLN A 4 24.23 3.41 -25.09
C GLN A 4 25.07 3.80 -26.32
N VAL A 5 25.57 5.04 -26.33
CA VAL A 5 26.49 5.54 -27.37
C VAL A 5 27.78 4.73 -27.36
N ALA A 6 28.33 4.45 -26.17
CA ALA A 6 29.53 3.63 -26.03
C ALA A 6 29.31 2.19 -26.51
N LEU A 7 28.20 1.54 -26.14
CA LEU A 7 27.87 0.18 -26.59
C LEU A 7 27.61 0.12 -28.10
N ALA A 8 26.88 1.08 -28.65
CA ALA A 8 26.65 1.19 -30.09
C ALA A 8 27.97 1.39 -30.86
N GLN A 9 28.90 2.18 -30.30
CA GLN A 9 30.24 2.37 -30.86
C GLN A 9 31.05 1.06 -30.85
N PHE A 10 31.03 0.31 -29.74
CA PHE A 10 31.70 -1.00 -29.66
C PHE A 10 31.11 -2.03 -30.64
N ALA A 11 29.81 -1.98 -30.89
CA ALA A 11 29.13 -2.85 -31.84
C ALA A 11 29.18 -2.36 -33.30
N GLY A 12 29.89 -1.26 -33.59
CA GLY A 12 30.12 -0.77 -34.94
C GLY A 12 28.93 -0.02 -35.58
N TYR A 13 27.96 0.45 -34.79
CA TYR A 13 26.83 1.23 -35.30
C TYR A 13 27.24 2.68 -35.61
N PRO A 14 26.60 3.33 -36.61
CA PRO A 14 26.88 4.72 -36.95
C PRO A 14 26.60 5.65 -35.75
N GLN A 15 27.40 6.71 -35.62
CA GLN A 15 27.29 7.69 -34.54
C GLN A 15 26.97 9.07 -35.14
N GLY A 16 26.16 9.87 -34.45
CA GLY A 16 25.86 11.24 -34.88
C GLY A 16 24.52 11.75 -34.33
N PHE A 17 24.34 13.08 -34.39
CA PHE A 17 23.06 13.70 -34.05
C PHE A 17 21.98 13.20 -35.01
N GLY A 18 20.89 12.63 -34.48
CA GLY A 18 19.79 12.08 -35.28
C GLY A 18 20.01 10.66 -35.81
N VAL A 19 21.11 9.97 -35.46
CA VAL A 19 21.27 8.54 -35.74
C VAL A 19 20.51 7.74 -34.67
N PRO A 20 19.46 6.97 -35.03
CA PRO A 20 18.76 6.14 -34.07
C PRO A 20 19.68 5.01 -33.58
N VAL A 21 19.90 4.90 -32.28
CA VAL A 21 20.49 3.69 -31.67
C VAL A 21 19.38 2.63 -31.68
N PRO A 22 19.51 1.52 -32.43
CA PRO A 22 18.40 0.59 -32.68
C PRO A 22 18.07 -0.32 -31.48
N TRP A 23 18.66 -0.05 -30.32
CA TRP A 23 18.47 -0.83 -29.11
C TRP A 23 17.46 -0.09 -28.23
N ASN A 24 16.28 -0.68 -28.11
CA ASN A 24 15.34 -0.36 -27.07
C ASN A 24 14.82 -1.67 -26.47
N SER A 25 14.27 -1.62 -25.27
CA SER A 25 13.50 -2.73 -24.71
C SER A 25 12.35 -3.11 -25.67
N VAL A 26 12.07 -4.41 -25.74
CA VAL A 26 10.92 -4.96 -26.47
C VAL A 26 9.96 -5.53 -25.43
N ASP A 27 8.80 -4.89 -25.29
CA ASP A 27 7.81 -5.29 -24.30
C ASP A 27 6.92 -6.40 -24.85
N ALA A 28 7.07 -7.59 -24.28
CA ALA A 28 6.18 -8.71 -24.56
C ALA A 28 5.06 -8.77 -23.52
N GLN A 29 3.83 -8.51 -23.95
CA GLN A 29 2.64 -8.62 -23.10
C GLN A 29 2.05 -10.02 -23.22
N LEU A 30 2.14 -10.79 -22.14
CA LEU A 30 1.75 -12.20 -22.10
C LEU A 30 0.72 -12.44 -21.00
N SER A 31 -0.23 -13.35 -21.26
CA SER A 31 -1.21 -13.81 -20.26
C SER A 31 -0.72 -15.10 -19.61
N ASN A 32 0.44 -15.03 -18.97
CA ASN A 32 1.10 -16.16 -18.31
C ASN A 32 1.37 -15.92 -16.81
N GLY A 33 0.88 -14.80 -16.26
CA GLY A 33 0.91 -14.52 -14.83
C GLY A 33 -0.11 -15.37 -14.06
N ASN A 34 0.20 -15.65 -12.80
CA ASN A 34 -0.62 -16.47 -11.92
C ASN A 34 -0.75 -15.83 -10.53
N SER A 35 -1.96 -15.89 -9.98
CA SER A 35 -2.28 -15.37 -8.65
C SER A 35 -3.14 -16.36 -7.86
N TRP A 36 -2.91 -16.39 -6.55
CA TRP A 36 -3.65 -17.22 -5.60
C TRP A 36 -4.13 -16.37 -4.44
N TYR A 37 -5.44 -16.40 -4.19
CA TYR A 37 -6.08 -15.71 -3.09
C TYR A 37 -6.78 -16.71 -2.18
N ASN A 38 -6.35 -16.75 -0.91
CA ASN A 38 -7.00 -17.54 0.13
C ASN A 38 -7.54 -16.61 1.20
N ALA A 39 -8.80 -16.80 1.62
CA ALA A 39 -9.41 -15.95 2.62
C ALA A 39 -10.37 -16.68 3.55
N LEU A 40 -10.50 -16.12 4.75
CA LEU A 40 -11.45 -16.51 5.77
C LEU A 40 -12.19 -15.25 6.22
N THR A 41 -13.52 -15.27 6.12
CA THR A 41 -14.37 -14.15 6.51
C THR A 41 -15.31 -14.54 7.63
N PHE A 42 -15.34 -13.71 8.68
CA PHE A 42 -16.26 -13.79 9.79
C PHE A 42 -17.22 -12.62 9.74
N ASN A 43 -18.52 -12.92 9.80
CA ASN A 43 -19.57 -11.91 9.80
C ASN A 43 -20.45 -12.09 11.03
N LEU A 44 -20.63 -11.02 11.79
CA LEU A 44 -21.53 -10.93 12.93
C LEU A 44 -22.59 -9.87 12.64
N SER A 45 -23.85 -10.26 12.68
CA SER A 45 -24.97 -9.33 12.57
C SER A 45 -25.91 -9.50 13.76
N LYS A 46 -26.25 -8.37 14.40
CA LYS A 46 -27.31 -8.28 15.39
C LYS A 46 -28.35 -7.29 14.88
N ARG A 47 -29.54 -7.80 14.58
CA ARG A 47 -30.68 -6.97 14.22
C ARG A 47 -31.05 -6.01 15.35
N PHE A 48 -31.55 -4.84 14.97
CA PHE A 48 -31.96 -3.81 15.92
C PHE A 48 -32.95 -4.36 16.94
N SER A 49 -32.57 -4.30 18.21
CA SER A 49 -33.39 -4.75 19.33
C SER A 49 -32.88 -4.12 20.60
N LYS A 50 -33.81 -3.68 21.47
CA LYS A 50 -33.52 -3.01 22.74
C LYS A 50 -32.55 -1.83 22.58
N GLY A 51 -32.73 -1.03 21.52
CA GLY A 51 -31.91 0.17 21.28
C GLY A 51 -30.51 -0.11 20.73
N PHE A 52 -30.24 -1.30 20.19
CA PHE A 52 -28.91 -1.66 19.70
C PHE A 52 -28.94 -2.48 18.42
N GLU A 53 -28.12 -2.10 17.44
CA GLU A 53 -27.81 -2.84 16.22
C GLU A 53 -26.29 -2.90 16.01
N LEU A 54 -25.81 -4.01 15.42
CA LEU A 54 -24.40 -4.24 15.14
C LEU A 54 -24.23 -4.99 13.83
N LEU A 55 -23.30 -4.54 13.00
CA LEU A 55 -22.74 -5.26 11.88
C LEU A 55 -21.23 -5.23 11.97
N SER A 56 -20.59 -6.40 12.09
CA SER A 56 -19.14 -6.53 12.10
C SER A 56 -18.70 -7.56 11.07
N SER A 57 -17.73 -7.20 10.25
CA SER A 57 -17.11 -8.08 9.26
C SER A 57 -15.60 -8.06 9.45
N TYR A 58 -15.00 -9.23 9.52
CA TYR A 58 -13.55 -9.41 9.56
C TYR A 58 -13.13 -10.40 8.49
N THR A 59 -12.17 -10.01 7.66
CA THR A 59 -11.54 -10.88 6.67
C THR A 59 -10.07 -10.99 6.99
N TYR A 60 -9.60 -12.23 7.13
CA TYR A 60 -8.20 -12.58 6.97
C TYR A 60 -7.98 -13.05 5.54
N SER A 61 -6.97 -12.53 4.85
CA SER A 61 -6.64 -12.97 3.51
C SER A 61 -5.14 -13.10 3.30
N HIS A 62 -4.77 -13.89 2.30
CA HIS A 62 -3.42 -13.95 1.76
C HIS A 62 -3.48 -14.07 0.25
N SER A 63 -2.97 -13.04 -0.43
CA SER A 63 -2.81 -12.98 -1.87
C SER A 63 -1.34 -13.11 -2.26
N ILE A 64 -1.03 -14.04 -3.15
CA ILE A 64 0.30 -14.25 -3.73
C ILE A 64 0.18 -14.22 -5.25
N ASP A 65 1.07 -13.51 -5.92
CA ASP A 65 1.15 -13.45 -7.39
C ASP A 65 2.60 -13.41 -7.88
N ASP A 66 2.81 -13.70 -9.15
CA ASP A 66 4.05 -13.42 -9.90
C ASP A 66 3.88 -12.27 -10.91
N SER A 67 2.65 -11.77 -11.09
CA SER A 67 2.31 -10.56 -11.83
C SER A 67 1.00 -9.98 -11.27
N THR A 68 0.97 -8.67 -11.01
CA THR A 68 -0.22 -8.00 -10.46
C THR A 68 -1.16 -7.54 -11.59
N ASP A 69 -0.62 -6.81 -12.55
CA ASP A 69 -1.31 -6.17 -13.68
C ASP A 69 -0.25 -5.68 -14.70
N LEU A 70 -0.70 -5.28 -15.88
CA LEU A 70 0.06 -4.60 -16.93
C LEU A 70 0.60 -3.21 -16.53
N GLN A 71 0.17 -2.63 -15.40
CA GLN A 71 0.52 -1.26 -14.99
C GLN A 71 1.32 -1.15 -13.66
N SER A 72 1.40 -2.21 -12.85
CA SER A 72 2.26 -2.31 -11.65
C SER A 72 3.61 -2.89 -12.06
N PRO A 73 4.77 -2.57 -11.44
CA PRO A 73 6.07 -2.46 -12.09
C PRO A 73 6.20 -3.31 -13.35
N LEU A 74 6.29 -2.61 -14.49
CA LEU A 74 5.96 -3.09 -15.84
C LEU A 74 6.70 -4.37 -16.24
N GLU A 75 7.82 -4.66 -15.58
CA GLU A 75 8.73 -5.73 -15.94
C GLU A 75 9.14 -6.56 -14.72
N PRO A 76 9.27 -7.90 -14.87
CA PRO A 76 9.97 -8.70 -13.90
C PRO A 76 11.43 -8.26 -13.79
N GLN A 77 12.07 -8.57 -12.66
CA GLN A 77 13.49 -8.33 -12.45
C GLN A 77 14.35 -9.04 -13.51
N ASP A 78 13.99 -10.28 -13.87
CA ASP A 78 14.59 -11.00 -14.99
C ASP A 78 13.49 -11.59 -15.89
N SER A 79 13.34 -11.06 -17.10
CA SER A 79 12.34 -11.49 -18.08
C SER A 79 12.52 -12.93 -18.56
N ARG A 80 13.67 -13.57 -18.33
CA ARG A 80 13.89 -15.00 -18.63
C ARG A 80 13.29 -15.91 -17.56
N PHE A 81 13.13 -15.40 -16.34
CA PHE A 81 12.65 -16.16 -15.18
C PHE A 81 11.54 -15.40 -14.43
N PRO A 82 10.40 -15.07 -15.08
CA PRO A 82 9.33 -14.28 -14.47
C PRO A 82 8.70 -14.95 -13.24
N PHE A 83 8.80 -16.28 -13.13
CA PHE A 83 8.33 -17.01 -11.94
C PHE A 83 9.08 -16.64 -10.65
N LEU A 84 10.26 -16.00 -10.74
CA LEU A 84 11.00 -15.47 -9.59
C LEU A 84 10.37 -14.20 -9.01
N GLU A 85 9.38 -13.62 -9.68
CA GLU A 85 8.58 -12.50 -9.17
C GLU A 85 7.54 -12.93 -8.14
N ARG A 86 7.37 -14.24 -7.92
CA ARG A 86 6.38 -14.78 -6.99
C ARG A 86 6.55 -14.20 -5.58
N SER A 87 5.58 -13.42 -5.14
CA SER A 87 5.57 -12.78 -3.82
C SER A 87 4.16 -12.45 -3.35
N ASN A 88 4.04 -11.82 -2.17
CA ASN A 88 2.78 -11.22 -1.76
C ASN A 88 2.35 -10.19 -2.80
N SER A 89 1.06 -10.23 -3.15
CA SER A 89 0.46 -9.29 -4.09
C SER A 89 0.47 -7.86 -3.54
N ASP A 90 0.51 -6.85 -4.42
CA ASP A 90 0.25 -5.46 -4.05
C ASP A 90 -1.15 -5.28 -3.43
N ASN A 91 -2.06 -6.21 -3.74
CA ASN A 91 -3.41 -6.27 -3.24
C ASN A 91 -3.55 -7.13 -1.96
N ASP A 92 -2.45 -7.66 -1.41
CA ASP A 92 -2.49 -8.45 -0.17
C ASP A 92 -2.83 -7.57 1.04
N GLN A 93 -4.08 -7.67 1.50
CA GLN A 93 -4.59 -6.95 2.65
C GLN A 93 -4.88 -7.95 3.78
N ARG A 94 -3.82 -8.38 4.48
CA ARG A 94 -3.83 -9.50 5.43
C ARG A 94 -5.00 -9.51 6.41
N HIS A 95 -5.32 -8.34 6.96
CA HIS A 95 -6.40 -8.16 7.91
C HIS A 95 -7.26 -6.98 7.48
N ARG A 96 -8.57 -7.18 7.45
CA ARG A 96 -9.55 -6.12 7.23
C ARG A 96 -10.72 -6.32 8.18
N TRP A 97 -10.98 -5.33 9.03
CA TRP A 97 -12.10 -5.32 9.97
C TRP A 97 -12.92 -4.05 9.81
N VAL A 98 -14.24 -4.19 9.63
CA VAL A 98 -15.21 -3.09 9.70
C VAL A 98 -16.26 -3.45 10.74
N THR A 99 -16.55 -2.53 11.64
CA THR A 99 -17.72 -2.63 12.51
C THR A 99 -18.52 -1.35 12.41
N SER A 100 -19.82 -1.46 12.18
CA SER A 100 -20.79 -0.40 12.39
C SER A 100 -21.77 -0.80 13.47
N ALA A 101 -22.15 0.15 14.31
CA ALA A 101 -23.18 -0.05 15.32
C ALA A 101 -24.14 1.12 15.36
N VAL A 102 -25.33 0.90 15.90
CA VAL A 102 -26.28 1.96 16.24
C VAL A 102 -26.77 1.72 17.66
N PHE A 103 -26.60 2.71 18.52
CA PHE A 103 -27.11 2.74 19.88
C PHE A 103 -28.16 3.83 19.99
N GLN A 104 -29.39 3.47 20.30
CA GLN A 104 -30.48 4.42 20.55
C GLN A 104 -30.82 4.43 22.03
N SER A 105 -30.77 5.62 22.62
CA SER A 105 -31.21 5.83 24.00
C SER A 105 -32.73 5.65 24.15
N PRO A 106 -33.20 5.27 25.35
CA PRO A 106 -34.62 5.31 25.68
C PRO A 106 -35.19 6.72 25.52
N SER A 107 -36.50 6.82 25.30
CA SER A 107 -37.13 8.14 25.12
C SER A 107 -37.04 8.99 26.38
N ALA A 108 -36.78 10.29 26.20
CA ALA A 108 -36.72 11.28 27.27
C ALA A 108 -38.02 11.34 28.09
N LYS A 109 -39.15 10.88 27.53
CA LYS A 109 -40.49 10.89 28.16
C LYS A 109 -40.73 9.80 29.21
N SER A 110 -39.73 8.97 29.52
CA SER A 110 -39.87 7.79 30.40
C SER A 110 -39.41 7.99 31.87
N GLY A 111 -39.32 9.23 32.38
CA GLY A 111 -39.13 9.50 33.81
C GLY A 111 -38.80 10.97 34.16
N ASP A 112 -38.96 11.32 35.44
CA ASP A 112 -39.03 12.71 35.95
C ASP A 112 -37.67 13.42 36.20
N GLY A 113 -36.56 12.92 35.63
CA GLY A 113 -35.22 13.43 35.93
C GLY A 113 -34.65 14.33 34.83
N ALA A 114 -34.10 15.51 35.20
CA ALA A 114 -33.42 16.42 34.26
C ALA A 114 -32.27 15.74 33.48
N LEU A 115 -31.56 14.81 34.13
CA LEU A 115 -30.51 14.01 33.49
C LEU A 115 -31.08 13.11 32.37
N LYS A 116 -32.26 12.48 32.59
CA LYS A 116 -32.95 11.63 31.60
C LYS A 116 -33.45 12.41 30.40
N HIS A 117 -33.87 13.66 30.58
CA HIS A 117 -34.20 14.54 29.46
C HIS A 117 -32.96 14.95 28.65
N PHE A 118 -31.79 15.04 29.27
CA PHE A 118 -30.53 15.33 28.56
C PHE A 118 -30.00 14.11 27.79
N VAL A 119 -30.12 12.90 28.35
CA VAL A 119 -29.63 11.65 27.75
C VAL A 119 -30.70 10.85 26.98
N GLY A 120 -31.89 11.41 26.74
CA GLY A 120 -32.95 10.76 25.97
C GLY A 120 -32.95 11.18 24.49
N ASP A 121 -33.53 10.32 23.65
CA ASP A 121 -33.77 10.56 22.22
C ASP A 121 -32.51 10.87 21.38
N PHE A 122 -31.33 10.46 21.85
CA PHE A 122 -30.11 10.41 21.05
C PHE A 122 -29.91 9.02 20.41
N ALA A 123 -29.34 9.03 19.21
CA ALA A 123 -28.76 7.87 18.57
C ALA A 123 -27.28 8.11 18.29
N LEU A 124 -26.47 7.13 18.67
CA LEU A 124 -25.04 7.10 18.48
C LEU A 124 -24.67 5.98 17.51
N SER A 125 -23.99 6.32 16.42
CA SER A 125 -23.63 5.35 15.38
C SER A 125 -22.13 5.41 15.07
N PRO A 126 -21.30 4.59 15.75
CA PRO A 126 -19.89 4.49 15.43
C PRO A 126 -19.65 3.58 14.23
N ILE A 127 -18.60 3.89 13.46
CA ILE A 127 -17.99 3.01 12.47
C ILE A 127 -16.51 2.91 12.81
N VAL A 128 -16.03 1.68 12.98
CA VAL A 128 -14.63 1.38 13.25
C VAL A 128 -14.07 0.61 12.08
N GLU A 129 -12.97 1.11 11.53
CA GLU A 129 -12.26 0.49 10.45
C GLU A 129 -10.81 0.21 10.84
N PHE A 130 -10.38 -1.01 10.58
CA PHE A 130 -8.98 -1.41 10.62
C PHE A 130 -8.63 -2.14 9.33
N SER A 131 -7.45 -1.83 8.80
CA SER A 131 -6.80 -2.67 7.79
C SER A 131 -5.30 -2.74 8.07
N SER A 132 -4.69 -3.91 7.82
CA SER A 132 -3.23 -4.04 7.87
C SER A 132 -2.55 -3.11 6.86
N GLY A 133 -1.22 -3.05 6.85
CA GLY A 133 -0.53 -2.50 5.69
C GLY A 133 -0.71 -3.39 4.46
N ARG A 134 -0.54 -2.81 3.28
CA ARG A 134 -0.32 -3.56 2.03
C ARG A 134 1.17 -3.67 1.74
N PRO A 135 1.62 -4.76 1.09
CA PRO A 135 2.98 -4.85 0.61
C PRO A 135 3.32 -3.75 -0.40
N TYR A 136 4.60 -3.40 -0.48
CA TYR A 136 5.11 -2.49 -1.50
C TYR A 136 6.53 -2.87 -1.90
N ASN A 137 6.88 -2.52 -3.14
CA ASN A 137 8.19 -2.79 -3.68
C ASN A 137 9.18 -1.66 -3.40
N VAL A 138 10.47 -1.99 -3.32
CA VAL A 138 11.55 -0.99 -3.28
C VAL A 138 12.36 -1.10 -4.56
N ILE A 139 12.53 0.03 -5.24
CA ILE A 139 13.14 0.12 -6.57
C ILE A 139 14.27 1.16 -6.56
N THR A 140 15.21 1.02 -7.48
CA THR A 140 16.34 1.95 -7.62
C THR A 140 15.93 3.26 -8.26
N GLY A 141 14.90 3.27 -9.12
CA GLY A 141 14.54 4.46 -9.91
C GLY A 141 15.50 4.75 -11.07
N GLU A 142 16.48 3.87 -11.28
CA GLU A 142 17.55 3.96 -12.27
C GLU A 142 17.65 2.64 -13.03
N ASP A 143 18.08 2.70 -14.29
CA ASP A 143 18.37 1.51 -15.11
C ASP A 143 19.70 0.86 -14.68
N THR A 144 19.68 0.19 -13.53
CA THR A 144 20.84 -0.54 -13.00
C THR A 144 21.09 -1.88 -13.71
N ARG A 145 20.08 -2.39 -14.43
CA ARG A 145 20.16 -3.62 -15.25
C ARG A 145 20.71 -3.38 -16.65
N LEU A 146 20.83 -2.11 -17.08
CA LEU A 146 21.31 -1.71 -18.40
C LEU A 146 20.55 -2.40 -19.54
N ASP A 147 19.28 -2.73 -19.33
CA ASP A 147 18.42 -3.44 -20.27
C ASP A 147 17.51 -2.49 -21.05
N LEU A 148 17.61 -1.18 -20.80
CA LEU A 148 16.78 -0.16 -21.42
C LEU A 148 15.29 -0.31 -21.10
N GLY A 149 14.96 -1.13 -20.10
CA GLY A 149 13.62 -1.32 -19.60
C GLY A 149 13.20 -0.22 -18.64
N ALA A 150 12.06 -0.44 -17.99
CA ALA A 150 11.59 0.44 -16.93
C ALA A 150 12.65 0.56 -15.82
N SER A 151 12.91 1.77 -15.32
CA SER A 151 13.87 2.06 -14.24
C SER A 151 13.34 1.61 -12.85
N GLN A 152 12.83 0.39 -12.79
CA GLN A 152 12.11 -0.21 -11.66
C GLN A 152 12.86 -1.43 -11.09
N ALA A 153 14.14 -1.58 -11.42
CA ALA A 153 14.99 -2.62 -10.86
C ALA A 153 15.00 -2.56 -9.33
N ARG A 154 14.92 -3.71 -8.66
CA ARG A 154 15.10 -3.80 -7.21
C ARG A 154 16.59 -3.88 -6.84
N PRO A 155 17.04 -3.24 -5.74
CA PRO A 155 18.40 -3.38 -5.24
C PRO A 155 18.65 -4.77 -4.64
N SER A 156 19.88 -5.05 -4.20
CA SER A 156 20.16 -6.21 -3.34
C SER A 156 20.14 -5.82 -1.87
N VAL A 157 19.79 -6.76 -1.00
CA VAL A 157 19.97 -6.68 0.45
C VAL A 157 21.23 -7.44 0.86
N ALA A 158 22.06 -6.82 1.67
CA ALA A 158 23.28 -7.40 2.22
C ALA A 158 23.11 -7.88 3.67
N ALA A 159 24.02 -8.74 4.12
CA ALA A 159 24.08 -9.14 5.52
C ALA A 159 24.40 -7.94 6.43
N SER A 160 23.94 -8.00 7.68
CA SER A 160 24.18 -6.97 8.70
C SER A 160 25.69 -6.71 8.86
N GLY A 161 26.08 -5.43 8.94
CA GLY A 161 27.47 -5.01 9.04
C GLY A 161 28.19 -4.78 7.70
N THR A 162 27.56 -5.12 6.57
CA THR A 162 28.07 -4.73 5.24
C THR A 162 27.88 -3.22 5.04
N ALA A 163 28.89 -2.53 4.51
CA ALA A 163 28.72 -1.13 4.10
C ALA A 163 27.72 -1.04 2.92
N GLY A 164 26.77 -0.12 3.02
CA GLY A 164 25.75 0.11 1.99
C GLY A 164 24.79 1.21 2.39
N THR A 165 23.72 1.37 1.61
CA THR A 165 22.73 2.42 1.80
C THR A 165 21.59 1.92 2.69
N THR A 166 21.19 2.70 3.68
CA THR A 166 20.10 2.36 4.62
C THR A 166 18.98 3.39 4.52
N SER A 167 17.73 2.96 4.73
CA SER A 167 16.61 3.88 4.95
C SER A 167 16.30 3.97 6.45
N SER A 168 16.11 5.19 6.96
CA SER A 168 15.63 5.41 8.34
C SER A 168 14.22 4.83 8.58
N PHE A 169 13.46 4.55 7.52
CA PHE A 169 12.10 4.00 7.60
C PHE A 169 12.07 2.47 7.49
N ILE A 170 13.19 1.84 7.14
CA ILE A 170 13.36 0.39 7.06
C ILE A 170 14.58 -0.01 7.91
N PRO A 171 14.45 0.02 9.24
CA PRO A 171 15.59 -0.22 10.13
C PRO A 171 16.11 -1.66 9.99
N GLY A 172 17.43 -1.81 10.04
CA GLY A 172 18.10 -3.11 10.00
C GLY A 172 18.29 -3.70 8.61
N VAL A 173 17.91 -2.99 7.54
CA VAL A 173 18.12 -3.42 6.15
C VAL A 173 19.18 -2.54 5.48
N VAL A 174 20.20 -3.18 4.93
CA VAL A 174 21.24 -2.53 4.12
C VAL A 174 21.02 -2.88 2.67
N PHE A 175 20.76 -1.86 1.85
CA PHE A 175 20.67 -1.97 0.41
C PHE A 175 22.04 -1.76 -0.23
N VAL A 176 22.37 -2.64 -1.16
CA VAL A 176 23.60 -2.58 -1.95
C VAL A 176 23.24 -2.70 -3.44
N PRO A 177 24.13 -2.26 -4.35
CA PRO A 177 23.93 -2.45 -5.78
C PRO A 177 23.60 -3.92 -6.11
N ALA A 178 22.90 -4.13 -7.21
CA ALA A 178 22.58 -5.47 -7.70
C ALA A 178 23.85 -6.32 -7.83
N ARG A 179 23.79 -7.55 -7.30
CA ARG A 179 24.93 -8.49 -7.27
C ARG A 179 24.59 -9.86 -7.83
N THR A 180 23.34 -10.08 -8.26
CA THR A 180 22.85 -11.38 -8.68
C THR A 180 22.65 -11.37 -10.18
N CYS A 181 23.67 -11.78 -10.93
CA CYS A 181 23.53 -11.96 -12.37
C CYS A 181 23.16 -13.43 -12.62
N LEU A 182 22.01 -13.72 -13.21
CA LEU A 182 21.61 -15.10 -13.51
C LEU A 182 22.12 -15.52 -14.91
N GLY A 183 22.67 -16.72 -15.04
CA GLY A 183 22.94 -17.35 -16.32
C GLY A 183 21.67 -17.85 -17.01
N ASN A 184 21.78 -18.33 -18.25
CA ASN A 184 20.64 -18.90 -18.98
C ASN A 184 20.03 -20.15 -18.32
N SER A 185 20.73 -20.75 -17.36
CA SER A 185 20.25 -21.83 -16.52
C SER A 185 19.56 -21.37 -15.23
N GLY A 186 19.43 -20.06 -14.99
CA GLY A 186 18.89 -19.49 -13.75
C GLY A 186 19.83 -19.59 -12.56
N GLN A 187 21.07 -20.06 -12.76
CA GLN A 187 22.10 -20.11 -11.72
C GLN A 187 22.86 -18.79 -11.67
N ALA A 188 23.19 -18.32 -10.47
CA ALA A 188 24.01 -17.11 -10.32
C ALA A 188 25.37 -17.29 -11.01
N PHE A 189 25.79 -16.29 -11.76
CA PHE A 189 27.15 -16.20 -12.28
C PHE A 189 28.12 -16.09 -11.08
N GLY A 190 28.75 -17.20 -10.73
CA GLY A 190 29.72 -17.28 -9.64
C GLY A 190 30.75 -18.35 -9.94
N GLY A 191 32.04 -18.02 -9.84
CA GLY A 191 33.13 -19.00 -9.98
C GLY A 191 34.37 -18.52 -10.75
N LEU A 192 34.38 -17.33 -11.35
CA LEU A 192 35.48 -16.90 -12.23
C LEU A 192 36.38 -15.79 -11.65
N GLY A 193 36.25 -15.42 -10.37
CA GLY A 193 37.13 -14.42 -9.74
C GLY A 193 37.02 -13.00 -10.29
N PHE A 194 36.11 -12.74 -11.24
CA PHE A 194 35.75 -11.40 -11.65
C PHE A 194 34.91 -10.73 -10.56
N ALA A 195 35.27 -9.49 -10.19
CA ALA A 195 34.36 -8.65 -9.43
C ALA A 195 33.08 -8.51 -10.27
N PRO A 196 31.88 -8.84 -9.74
CA PRO A 196 30.65 -8.71 -10.51
C PRO A 196 30.56 -7.25 -10.98
N PRO A 197 30.31 -6.99 -12.28
CA PRO A 197 30.08 -5.62 -12.72
C PRO A 197 28.89 -5.08 -11.92
N PRO A 198 28.99 -3.90 -11.31
CA PRO A 198 27.91 -3.33 -10.50
C PRO A 198 26.68 -2.91 -11.32
N ALA A 199 26.74 -3.02 -12.65
CA ALA A 199 25.68 -2.68 -13.58
C ALA A 199 25.44 -3.83 -14.55
N GLY A 200 24.18 -4.09 -14.90
CA GLY A 200 23.81 -5.20 -15.78
C GLY A 200 23.23 -6.45 -15.07
N CYS A 201 23.10 -6.41 -13.74
CA CYS A 201 22.68 -7.56 -12.95
C CYS A 201 21.43 -7.25 -12.12
N ASP A 202 20.82 -8.31 -11.59
CA ASP A 202 19.58 -8.22 -10.83
C ASP A 202 19.80 -8.15 -9.32
N GLY A 203 18.83 -7.52 -8.64
CA GLY A 203 18.74 -7.51 -7.20
C GLY A 203 18.32 -8.86 -6.63
N ASN A 204 18.76 -9.16 -5.40
CA ASN A 204 18.23 -10.30 -4.63
C ASN A 204 17.03 -9.93 -3.75
N LEU A 205 16.65 -8.65 -3.65
CA LEU A 205 15.50 -8.21 -2.87
C LEU A 205 14.24 -8.75 -3.53
N GLY A 206 13.47 -9.62 -2.84
CA GLY A 206 12.19 -10.11 -3.34
C GLY A 206 11.15 -9.01 -3.58
N ARG A 207 10.20 -9.25 -4.50
CA ARG A 207 9.14 -8.28 -4.81
C ARG A 207 8.30 -8.06 -3.57
N ASN A 208 7.80 -6.85 -3.34
CA ASN A 208 6.82 -6.60 -2.28
C ASN A 208 7.26 -7.06 -0.88
N ARG A 209 8.56 -6.96 -0.60
CA ARG A 209 9.15 -7.45 0.65
C ARG A 209 8.72 -6.65 1.87
N PHE A 210 8.39 -5.37 1.70
CA PHE A 210 8.05 -4.46 2.78
C PHE A 210 6.56 -4.19 2.82
N VAL A 211 6.06 -3.74 3.96
CA VAL A 211 4.63 -3.52 4.21
C VAL A 211 4.43 -2.09 4.68
N MET A 212 3.45 -1.41 4.11
CA MET A 212 3.08 -0.04 4.49
C MET A 212 2.53 0.00 5.94
N PRO A 213 2.43 1.19 6.57
CA PRO A 213 1.72 1.33 7.83
C PRO A 213 0.26 0.89 7.72
N ASN A 214 -0.32 0.43 8.83
CA ASN A 214 -1.72 0.01 8.90
C ASN A 214 -2.68 1.22 8.92
N PHE A 215 -3.92 0.98 8.49
CA PHE A 215 -5.00 1.95 8.58
C PHE A 215 -5.88 1.67 9.81
N PHE A 216 -6.27 2.73 10.50
CA PHE A 216 -7.20 2.64 11.61
C PHE A 216 -7.98 3.95 11.74
N GLN A 217 -9.30 3.86 11.73
CA GLN A 217 -10.18 5.02 11.79
C GLN A 217 -11.41 4.72 12.63
N TRP A 218 -11.84 5.75 13.35
CA TRP A 218 -13.10 5.77 14.10
C TRP A 218 -13.91 6.94 13.60
N ASP A 219 -15.06 6.62 13.00
CA ASP A 219 -16.06 7.60 12.63
C ASP A 219 -17.24 7.47 13.58
N MET A 220 -17.89 8.60 13.85
CA MET A 220 -18.94 8.65 14.84
C MET A 220 -20.00 9.65 14.41
N ARG A 221 -21.24 9.16 14.33
CA ARG A 221 -22.42 10.00 14.18
C ARG A 221 -23.15 10.09 15.50
N LEU A 222 -23.43 11.31 15.93
CA LEU A 222 -24.38 11.60 17.00
C LEU A 222 -25.57 12.31 16.40
N SER A 223 -26.77 11.79 16.67
CA SER A 223 -28.00 12.47 16.29
C SER A 223 -28.96 12.56 17.47
N ARG A 224 -29.74 13.63 17.53
CA ARG A 224 -30.75 13.83 18.56
C ARG A 224 -31.99 14.47 17.96
N ALA A 225 -33.14 13.88 18.26
CA ALA A 225 -34.44 14.43 17.91
C ALA A 225 -34.94 15.35 19.03
N ILE A 226 -35.29 16.58 18.69
CA ILE A 226 -35.89 17.56 19.60
C ILE A 226 -37.31 17.88 19.09
N PRO A 227 -38.36 17.48 19.81
CA PRO A 227 -39.72 17.89 19.48
C PRO A 227 -39.89 19.39 19.74
N LEU A 228 -40.39 20.13 18.74
CA LEU A 228 -40.71 21.56 18.81
C LEU A 228 -42.23 21.72 18.80
N GLY A 229 -42.87 21.44 19.94
CA GLY A 229 -44.33 21.44 20.06
C GLY A 229 -44.96 20.16 19.51
N GLU A 230 -46.19 20.26 19.00
CA GLU A 230 -47.02 19.09 18.65
C GLU A 230 -46.79 18.57 17.23
N ARG A 231 -46.33 19.42 16.31
CA ARG A 231 -46.21 19.09 14.88
C ARG A 231 -44.79 19.17 14.33
N LEU A 232 -43.89 19.91 14.98
CA LEU A 232 -42.54 20.12 14.46
C LEU A 232 -41.53 19.23 15.19
N LYS A 233 -40.56 18.70 14.44
CA LYS A 233 -39.42 17.94 14.96
C LYS A 233 -38.14 18.48 14.34
N LEU A 234 -37.14 18.75 15.18
CA LEU A 234 -35.80 19.14 14.76
C LEU A 234 -34.81 18.00 15.05
N ASP A 235 -34.18 17.47 14.02
CA ASP A 235 -33.09 16.51 14.14
C ASP A 235 -31.75 17.24 14.07
N LEU A 236 -30.99 17.20 15.16
CA LEU A 236 -29.60 17.65 15.22
C LEU A 236 -28.70 16.48 14.86
N ILE A 237 -27.76 16.68 13.94
CA ILE A 237 -26.80 15.65 13.52
C ILE A 237 -25.39 16.25 13.59
N ALA A 238 -24.46 15.49 14.18
CA ALA A 238 -23.04 15.77 14.18
C ALA A 238 -22.30 14.49 13.75
N ASP A 239 -21.52 14.59 12.69
CA ASP A 239 -20.64 13.54 12.19
C ASP A 239 -19.18 13.94 12.47
N ALA A 240 -18.41 13.00 13.01
CA ALA A 240 -16.97 13.13 13.22
C ALA A 240 -16.27 12.00 12.47
N PHE A 241 -15.49 12.36 11.46
CA PHE A 241 -14.63 11.44 10.71
C PHE A 241 -13.23 11.46 11.29
N ASN A 242 -12.58 10.30 11.41
CA ASN A 242 -11.27 10.16 12.06
C ASN A 242 -11.25 10.86 13.43
N LEU A 243 -12.18 10.49 14.31
CA LEU A 243 -12.44 11.09 15.61
C LEU A 243 -11.18 11.28 16.47
N PHE A 244 -10.28 10.29 16.44
CA PHE A 244 -9.00 10.32 17.18
C PHE A 244 -7.86 11.04 16.45
N ASN A 245 -8.12 11.58 15.26
CA ASN A 245 -7.15 12.31 14.44
C ASN A 245 -5.85 11.53 14.21
N ARG A 246 -5.96 10.22 13.97
CA ARG A 246 -4.81 9.38 13.65
C ARG A 246 -4.37 9.67 12.22
N THR A 247 -3.07 9.88 12.02
CA THR A 247 -2.51 9.97 10.67
C THR A 247 -2.48 8.58 10.04
N ASN A 248 -3.33 8.36 9.05
CA ASN A 248 -3.34 7.15 8.23
C ASN A 248 -2.50 7.40 6.97
N ILE A 249 -1.42 6.64 6.78
CA ILE A 249 -0.54 6.78 5.62
C ILE A 249 -1.19 6.14 4.40
N ALA A 250 -1.27 6.88 3.29
CA ALA A 250 -1.88 6.42 2.04
C ALA A 250 -0.83 5.90 1.03
N ALA A 251 0.40 6.40 1.10
CA ALA A 251 1.50 5.95 0.26
C ALA A 251 2.85 6.16 0.94
N VAL A 252 3.82 5.34 0.53
CA VAL A 252 5.22 5.47 0.93
C VAL A 252 6.11 5.55 -0.30
N ASN A 253 7.26 6.20 -0.17
CA ASN A 253 8.27 6.25 -1.20
C ASN A 253 8.86 4.84 -1.40
N GLN A 254 9.06 4.46 -2.65
CA GLN A 254 9.64 3.18 -3.06
C GLN A 254 11.12 3.30 -3.43
N LEU A 255 11.64 4.53 -3.59
CA LEU A 255 12.94 4.79 -4.17
C LEU A 255 14.08 4.57 -3.17
N CYS A 256 15.05 3.75 -3.58
CA CYS A 256 16.30 3.53 -2.88
C CYS A 256 17.38 3.15 -3.90
N ASP A 257 18.22 4.11 -4.26
CA ASP A 257 19.36 3.87 -5.14
C ASP A 257 20.65 3.66 -4.31
N PRO A 258 21.17 2.43 -4.23
CA PRO A 258 22.43 2.17 -3.56
C PRO A 258 23.66 2.55 -4.39
N THR A 259 23.52 2.96 -5.65
CA THR A 259 24.63 3.38 -6.52
C THR A 259 24.94 4.88 -6.44
N ALA A 260 23.94 5.74 -6.22
CA ALA A 260 24.11 7.19 -5.97
C ALA A 260 24.65 7.56 -4.57
N GLY A 261 24.93 6.58 -3.71
CA GLY A 261 25.85 6.77 -2.58
C GLY A 261 25.39 7.65 -1.43
N THR A 262 24.09 7.69 -1.08
CA THR A 262 23.56 7.95 0.29
C THR A 262 22.04 8.17 0.38
N THR A 263 21.32 8.36 -0.72
CA THR A 263 19.88 8.69 -0.67
C THR A 263 19.00 7.45 -0.79
N CYS A 264 18.47 6.97 0.34
CA CYS A 264 17.42 5.96 0.38
C CYS A 264 16.25 6.45 1.23
N PHE A 265 15.12 6.69 0.56
CA PHE A 265 13.89 7.17 1.19
C PHE A 265 12.80 6.10 1.17
N ALA A 266 13.12 4.88 0.75
CA ALA A 266 12.18 3.77 0.76
C ALA A 266 11.49 3.63 2.12
N GLY A 267 10.15 3.55 2.12
CA GLY A 267 9.31 3.52 3.32
C GLY A 267 8.93 4.88 3.89
N GLN A 268 9.50 5.99 3.41
CA GLN A 268 9.11 7.34 3.84
C GLN A 268 7.66 7.61 3.44
N PRO A 269 6.77 8.02 4.37
CA PRO A 269 5.42 8.44 4.01
C PRO A 269 5.41 9.62 3.03
N THR A 270 4.66 9.51 1.93
CA THR A 270 4.54 10.54 0.89
C THR A 270 3.13 11.10 0.76
N ALA A 271 2.12 10.37 1.25
CA ALA A 271 0.73 10.80 1.27
C ALA A 271 0.02 10.27 2.52
N ALA A 272 -1.04 10.96 2.94
CA ALA A 272 -1.89 10.56 4.04
C ALA A 272 -3.37 10.73 3.66
N TYR A 273 -4.23 9.94 4.30
CA TYR A 273 -5.68 10.13 4.23
C TYR A 273 -6.11 11.36 5.02
N ASP A 274 -7.38 11.73 4.85
CA ASP A 274 -7.97 12.90 5.48
C ASP A 274 -7.77 12.92 7.00
N ALA A 275 -7.43 14.12 7.48
CA ALA A 275 -7.40 14.42 8.91
C ALA A 275 -8.83 14.40 9.48
N ARG A 276 -8.94 14.61 10.79
CA ARG A 276 -10.24 14.69 11.45
C ARG A 276 -11.14 15.78 10.85
N GLN A 277 -12.36 15.41 10.52
CA GLN A 277 -13.38 16.31 9.99
C GLN A 277 -14.64 16.25 10.84
N PHE A 278 -15.26 17.40 11.07
CA PHE A 278 -16.56 17.51 11.72
C PHE A 278 -17.58 18.08 10.74
N GLN A 279 -18.74 17.44 10.65
CA GLN A 279 -19.87 17.92 9.86
C GLN A 279 -21.09 18.04 10.75
N PHE A 280 -21.86 19.10 10.55
CA PHE A 280 -23.06 19.37 11.32
C PHE A 280 -24.24 19.57 10.37
N ALA A 281 -25.37 18.98 10.72
CA ALA A 281 -26.59 19.12 9.95
C ALA A 281 -27.80 19.33 10.87
N LEU A 282 -28.77 20.09 10.37
CA LEU A 282 -30.05 20.35 10.99
C LEU A 282 -31.13 19.93 10.02
N LYS A 283 -32.06 19.09 10.46
CA LYS A 283 -33.22 18.71 9.66
C LYS A 283 -34.50 19.05 10.42
N LEU A 284 -35.32 19.91 9.83
CA LEU A 284 -36.66 20.22 10.32
C LEU A 284 -37.69 19.33 9.60
N SER A 285 -38.63 18.75 10.34
CA SER A 285 -39.74 17.95 9.83
C SER A 285 -41.06 18.44 10.44
N TRP A 286 -42.12 18.42 9.63
CA TRP A 286 -43.50 18.83 9.96
C TRP A 286 -44.46 17.64 9.77
#